data_AF-A0A7S3KYQ8-F1
#
_entry.id   AF-A0A7S3KYQ8-F1
#
_cell.length_a   1.000
_cell.length_b   1.000
_cell.length_c   1.000
_cell.angle_alpha   90.00
_cell.angle_beta   90.00
_cell.angle_gamma   90.00
#
_symmetry.space_group_name_H-M   'P 1'
#
loop_
_entity.id
_entity.type
_entity.pdbx_description
1 polymer ?
#
loop_
_entity_poly.entity_id
_entity_poly.type
_entity_poly.pdbx_seq_one_letter_code
_entity_poly.pdbx_strand_id
1 'polypeptide(L)'
;YKSNMNSLGRLQNRRKVFDVARRYFSQNTALSSINPDYNHKLRVMSTPEWPVPYWQRIYRADAKFDIDSGYDITKPIEGINDTHVIVAKEILKTIGKGYVVEAVENHLDITDYATKFEDSSEFTTAYVDDLLDCIDIATKQNISLLDQFDLADCLIDLE
;
A
#
# COMPACT_ATOMS: atom_id res chain seq x y z
N TYR A 1 6.62 -59.59 16.36
CA TYR A 1 7.54 -59.06 17.39
C TYR A 1 8.89 -58.55 16.87
N LYS A 2 9.55 -59.17 15.86
CA LYS A 2 10.83 -58.67 15.30
C LYS A 2 10.76 -57.38 14.45
N SER A 3 9.59 -56.99 13.94
CA SER A 3 9.41 -55.78 13.12
C SER A 3 9.42 -54.47 13.92
N ASN A 4 8.97 -54.48 15.18
CA ASN A 4 8.88 -53.28 16.03
C ASN A 4 10.19 -52.86 16.70
N MET A 5 11.17 -53.76 16.84
CA MET A 5 12.49 -53.37 17.37
C MET A 5 13.32 -52.57 16.36
N ASN A 6 13.14 -52.83 15.06
CA ASN A 6 13.86 -52.10 14.00
C ASN A 6 13.33 -50.67 13.79
N SER A 7 12.06 -50.39 14.09
CA SER A 7 11.48 -49.04 14.00
C SER A 7 11.91 -48.16 15.18
N LEU A 8 11.97 -48.72 16.40
CA LEU A 8 12.46 -48.01 17.60
C LEU A 8 13.95 -47.63 17.50
N GLY A 9 14.82 -48.52 17.00
CA GLY A 9 16.23 -48.21 16.76
C GLY A 9 16.44 -47.11 15.70
N ARG A 10 15.62 -47.11 14.64
CA ARG A 10 15.63 -46.05 13.61
C ARG A 10 15.14 -44.69 14.15
N LEU A 11 14.14 -44.69 15.04
CA LEU A 11 13.65 -43.46 15.68
C LEU A 11 14.64 -42.89 16.70
N GLN A 12 15.33 -43.73 17.47
CA GLN A 12 16.41 -43.30 18.37
C GLN A 12 17.60 -42.73 17.61
N ASN A 13 18.00 -43.35 16.50
CA ASN A 13 19.07 -42.82 15.65
C ASN A 13 18.67 -41.49 14.97
N ARG A 14 17.42 -41.33 14.56
CA ARG A 14 16.92 -40.03 14.06
C ARG A 14 17.01 -38.94 15.12
N ARG A 15 16.57 -39.19 16.36
CA ARG A 15 16.68 -38.20 17.46
C ARG A 15 18.14 -37.80 17.74
N LYS A 16 19.07 -38.77 17.75
CA LYS A 16 20.50 -38.49 17.92
C LYS A 16 21.08 -37.62 16.79
N VAL A 17 20.70 -37.85 15.53
CA VAL A 17 21.15 -37.03 14.39
C VAL A 17 20.61 -35.60 14.49
N PHE A 18 19.35 -35.43 14.88
CA PHE A 18 18.76 -34.10 15.10
C PHE A 18 19.41 -33.36 16.28
N ASP A 19 19.70 -34.03 17.40
CA ASP A 19 20.37 -33.41 18.55
C ASP A 19 21.82 -33.02 18.23
N VAL A 20 22.52 -33.82 17.43
CA VAL A 20 23.88 -33.51 16.96
C VAL A 20 23.87 -32.33 15.98
N ALA A 21 22.96 -32.32 15.01
CA ALA A 21 22.80 -31.20 14.08
C ALA A 21 22.43 -29.88 14.82
N ARG A 22 21.57 -29.97 15.84
CA ARG A 22 21.17 -28.82 16.67
C ARG A 22 22.34 -28.24 17.47
N ARG A 23 23.27 -29.09 17.96
CA ARG A 23 24.49 -28.64 18.66
C ARG A 23 25.53 -28.01 17.73
N TYR A 24 25.62 -28.47 16.48
CA TYR A 24 26.51 -27.83 15.48
C TYR A 24 26.02 -26.44 15.06
N PHE A 25 24.70 -26.24 14.97
CA PHE A 25 24.12 -24.92 14.69
C PHE A 25 24.08 -24.00 15.92
N SER A 26 24.04 -24.52 17.15
CA SER A 26 23.92 -23.71 18.37
C SER A 26 25.22 -23.00 18.81
N GLN A 27 26.37 -23.29 18.18
CA GLN A 27 27.66 -22.70 18.56
C GLN A 27 27.98 -21.39 17.82
N ASN A 28 27.17 -21.01 16.82
CA ASN A 28 27.32 -19.78 16.03
C ASN A 28 26.25 -18.76 16.40
N THR A 29 26.10 -18.45 17.70
CA THR A 29 25.17 -17.42 18.19
C THR A 29 25.82 -16.04 18.26
N ALA A 30 25.02 -14.98 18.32
CA ALA A 30 25.48 -13.59 18.46
C ALA A 30 26.32 -13.32 19.73
N LEU A 31 26.24 -14.20 20.74
CA LEU A 31 27.12 -14.15 21.92
C LEU A 31 28.51 -14.75 21.62
N SER A 32 28.57 -15.78 20.77
CA SER A 32 29.82 -16.41 20.29
C SER A 32 30.59 -15.48 19.35
N SER A 33 29.89 -14.58 18.64
CA SER A 33 30.50 -13.59 17.72
C SER A 33 31.26 -12.45 18.41
N ILE A 34 31.18 -12.34 19.73
CA ILE A 34 31.97 -11.38 20.53
C ILE A 34 33.43 -11.88 20.67
N ASN A 35 33.65 -13.19 20.52
CA ASN A 35 35.00 -13.76 20.53
C ASN A 35 35.64 -13.61 19.12
N PRO A 36 36.77 -12.88 18.99
CA PRO A 36 37.43 -12.64 17.70
C PRO A 36 37.88 -13.93 17.01
N ASP A 37 38.18 -14.98 17.76
CA ASP A 37 38.69 -16.25 17.22
C ASP A 37 37.64 -17.03 16.41
N TYR A 38 36.35 -16.77 16.66
CA TYR A 38 35.22 -17.41 15.96
C TYR A 38 34.56 -16.52 14.90
N ASN A 39 35.01 -15.26 14.74
CA ASN A 39 34.39 -14.28 13.84
C ASN A 39 34.50 -14.68 12.35
N HIS A 40 35.57 -15.39 11.98
CA HIS A 40 35.79 -15.87 10.61
C HIS A 40 34.68 -16.78 10.06
N LYS A 41 33.83 -17.36 10.93
CA LYS A 41 32.72 -18.24 10.54
C LYS A 41 31.41 -17.50 10.24
N LEU A 42 31.35 -16.20 10.52
CA LEU A 42 30.12 -15.39 10.40
C LEU A 42 30.03 -14.66 9.07
N ARG A 43 31.14 -14.54 8.34
CA ARG A 43 31.22 -13.80 7.10
C ARG A 43 30.61 -14.60 5.95
N VAL A 44 29.62 -14.01 5.30
CA VAL A 44 29.06 -14.48 4.03
C VAL A 44 29.26 -13.39 2.99
N MET A 45 29.90 -13.74 1.87
CA MET A 45 30.17 -12.81 0.77
C MET A 45 29.12 -12.98 -0.33
N SER A 46 28.64 -11.86 -0.86
CA SER A 46 27.80 -11.85 -2.08
C SER A 46 28.63 -11.92 -3.37
N THR A 47 29.95 -11.69 -3.29
CA THR A 47 30.89 -11.66 -4.41
C THR A 47 32.00 -12.71 -4.25
N PRO A 48 32.50 -13.32 -5.35
CA PRO A 48 33.54 -14.35 -5.29
C PRO A 48 34.96 -13.74 -5.25
N GLU A 49 35.26 -12.94 -4.23
CA GLU A 49 36.58 -12.30 -4.05
C GLU A 49 37.44 -13.09 -3.04
N TRP A 50 38.76 -13.18 -3.28
CA TRP A 50 39.72 -13.84 -2.39
C TRP A 50 41.03 -13.04 -2.31
N PRO A 51 41.62 -12.84 -1.12
CA PRO A 51 41.18 -13.29 0.21
C PRO A 51 39.99 -12.49 0.77
N VAL A 52 39.19 -13.12 1.62
CA VAL A 52 37.98 -12.51 2.20
C VAL A 52 38.28 -11.80 3.53
N PRO A 53 37.79 -10.55 3.73
CA PRO A 53 37.85 -9.90 5.04
C PRO A 53 37.07 -10.69 6.10
N TYR A 54 37.72 -11.05 7.21
CA TYR A 54 37.11 -11.88 8.27
C TYR A 54 36.16 -11.11 9.18
N TRP A 55 36.24 -9.78 9.23
CA TRP A 55 35.42 -8.96 10.10
C TRP A 55 34.01 -8.80 9.51
N GLN A 56 32.97 -9.11 10.29
CA GLN A 56 31.58 -8.88 9.94
C GLN A 56 31.05 -7.61 10.63
N ARG A 57 30.40 -6.73 9.86
CA ARG A 57 29.81 -5.49 10.39
C ARG A 57 28.52 -5.81 11.19
N ILE A 58 28.48 -5.45 12.47
CA ILE A 58 27.27 -5.58 13.32
C ILE A 58 26.39 -4.32 13.21
N TYR A 59 27.01 -3.14 13.23
CA TYR A 59 26.32 -1.85 13.18
C TYR A 59 26.85 -0.98 12.03
N ARG A 60 26.03 -0.04 11.56
CA ARG A 60 26.48 1.01 10.65
C ARG A 60 27.40 1.98 11.40
N ALA A 61 28.44 2.49 10.72
CA ALA A 61 29.43 3.38 11.34
C ALA A 61 28.89 4.82 11.52
N ASP A 62 27.82 5.13 10.79
CA ASP A 62 27.19 6.42 10.64
C ASP A 62 25.81 6.43 11.29
N ALA A 63 25.78 6.60 12.62
CA ALA A 63 24.68 7.34 13.23
C ALA A 63 25.06 8.83 13.19
N LYS A 64 25.15 9.41 12.00
CA LYS A 64 25.25 10.87 11.90
C LYS A 64 23.90 11.41 12.39
N PHE A 65 23.91 12.08 13.54
CA PHE A 65 22.75 12.80 14.08
C PHE A 65 22.42 14.07 13.29
N ASP A 66 23.08 14.27 12.15
CA ASP A 66 23.08 15.55 11.46
C ASP A 66 22.27 15.45 10.17
N ILE A 67 21.26 16.32 10.14
CA ILE A 67 20.33 16.64 9.06
C ILE A 67 19.29 15.53 8.81
N ASP A 68 18.04 15.83 9.21
CA ASP A 68 16.80 15.14 8.85
C ASP A 68 16.60 15.08 7.33
N SER A 69 17.43 14.31 6.62
CA SER A 69 17.23 13.98 5.20
C SER A 69 16.30 12.78 5.04
N GLY A 70 15.84 12.20 6.15
CA GLY A 70 14.96 11.05 6.20
C GLY A 70 13.50 11.44 6.41
N TYR A 71 12.60 10.73 5.75
CA TYR A 71 11.19 10.71 6.12
C TYR A 71 11.07 10.22 7.57
N ASP A 72 10.40 10.99 8.43
CA ASP A 72 10.15 10.62 9.81
C ASP A 72 9.31 9.34 9.87
N ILE A 73 9.89 8.31 10.47
CA ILE A 73 9.34 6.95 10.55
C ILE A 73 8.10 6.92 11.46
N THR A 74 7.88 7.94 12.30
CA THR A 74 6.71 8.00 13.18
C THR A 74 5.45 8.53 12.49
N LYS A 75 5.59 9.26 11.37
CA LYS A 75 4.45 9.84 10.63
C LYS A 75 3.36 8.86 10.20
N PRO A 76 3.65 7.62 9.73
CA PRO A 76 2.60 6.67 9.34
C PRO A 76 1.78 6.12 10.51
N ILE A 77 2.25 6.28 11.75
CA ILE A 77 1.59 5.78 12.96
C ILE A 77 0.63 6.84 13.52
N GLU A 78 0.85 8.11 13.20
CA GLU A 78 -0.01 9.21 13.62
C GLU A 78 -1.40 9.11 12.96
N GLY A 79 -2.45 9.35 13.75
CA GLY A 79 -3.81 9.46 13.24
C GLY A 79 -3.98 10.72 12.39
N ILE A 80 -5.10 10.81 11.66
CA ILE A 80 -5.40 12.01 10.88
C ILE A 80 -5.70 13.16 11.85
N ASN A 81 -4.83 14.17 11.84
CA ASN A 81 -4.93 15.41 12.59
C ASN A 81 -5.23 16.62 11.68
N ASP A 82 -5.70 17.72 12.28
CA ASP A 82 -6.03 18.98 11.58
C ASP A 82 -4.87 19.57 10.79
N THR A 83 -3.63 19.27 11.19
CA THR A 83 -2.42 19.67 10.47
C THR A 83 -2.42 19.14 9.04
N HIS A 84 -2.94 17.94 8.80
CA HIS A 84 -3.07 17.38 7.45
C HIS A 84 -4.09 18.13 6.61
N VAL A 85 -5.21 18.55 7.20
CA VAL A 85 -6.23 19.35 6.52
C VAL A 85 -5.64 20.70 6.09
N ILE A 86 -4.92 21.37 6.99
CA ILE A 86 -4.30 22.68 6.71
C ILE A 86 -3.28 22.55 5.58
N VAL A 87 -2.38 21.57 5.67
CA VAL A 87 -1.37 21.31 4.64
C VAL A 87 -2.03 20.94 3.31
N ALA A 88 -3.08 20.13 3.32
CA ALA A 88 -3.83 19.79 2.11
C ALA A 88 -4.47 21.03 1.45
N LYS A 89 -5.03 21.96 2.24
CA LYS A 89 -5.59 23.22 1.73
C LYS A 89 -4.52 24.07 1.04
N GLU A 90 -3.33 24.18 1.64
CA GLU A 90 -2.21 24.92 1.04
C GLU A 90 -1.71 24.27 -0.25
N ILE A 91 -1.57 22.94 -0.27
CA ILE A 91 -1.17 22.20 -1.46
C ILE A 91 -2.20 22.37 -2.59
N LEU A 92 -3.50 22.27 -2.29
CA LEU A 92 -4.55 22.45 -3.30
C LEU A 92 -4.58 23.86 -3.87
N LYS A 93 -4.36 24.89 -3.02
CA LYS A 93 -4.24 26.27 -3.47
C LYS A 93 -3.01 26.48 -4.37
N THR A 94 -1.86 25.91 -4.02
CA THR A 94 -0.63 26.05 -4.84
C THR A 94 -0.72 25.32 -6.18
N ILE A 95 -1.42 24.19 -6.25
CA ILE A 95 -1.66 23.44 -7.51
C ILE A 95 -2.66 24.17 -8.44
N GLY A 96 -3.34 25.21 -7.95
CA GLY A 96 -4.39 25.91 -8.71
C GLY A 96 -5.77 25.25 -8.61
N LYS A 97 -5.95 24.29 -7.69
CA LYS A 97 -7.23 23.66 -7.36
C LYS A 97 -7.91 24.31 -6.15
N GLY A 98 -7.68 25.62 -5.97
CA GLY A 98 -8.23 26.39 -4.85
C GLY A 98 -9.76 26.41 -4.81
N TYR A 99 -10.42 26.29 -5.96
CA TYR A 99 -11.89 26.24 -6.07
C TYR A 99 -12.50 25.07 -5.29
N VAL A 100 -11.77 23.95 -5.12
CA VAL A 100 -12.24 22.82 -4.30
C VAL A 100 -12.28 23.21 -2.84
N VAL A 101 -11.27 23.93 -2.35
CA VAL A 101 -11.22 24.39 -0.96
C VAL A 101 -12.36 25.36 -0.67
N GLU A 102 -12.61 26.29 -1.59
CA GLU A 102 -13.72 27.24 -1.49
C GLU A 102 -15.09 26.54 -1.50
N ALA A 103 -15.28 25.57 -2.39
CA ALA A 103 -16.52 24.80 -2.45
C ALA A 103 -16.77 24.02 -1.15
N VAL A 104 -15.73 23.41 -0.58
CA VAL A 104 -15.84 22.66 0.68
C VAL A 104 -16.09 23.58 1.88
N GLU A 105 -15.48 24.76 1.93
CA GLU A 105 -15.65 25.68 3.07
C GLU A 105 -16.99 26.42 3.04
N ASN A 106 -17.54 26.71 1.85
CA ASN A 106 -18.73 27.56 1.71
C ASN A 106 -20.03 26.80 1.41
N HIS A 107 -19.97 25.63 0.78
CA HIS A 107 -21.14 24.92 0.28
C HIS A 107 -21.40 23.56 0.94
N LEU A 108 -20.43 23.00 1.64
CA LEU A 108 -20.60 21.76 2.38
C LEU A 108 -20.93 22.04 3.84
N ASP A 109 -22.05 21.50 4.32
CA ASP A 109 -22.46 21.60 5.73
C ASP A 109 -21.75 20.52 6.54
N ILE A 110 -20.49 20.77 6.89
CA ILE A 110 -19.64 19.87 7.68
C ILE A 110 -19.25 20.49 9.02
N THR A 111 -19.33 19.69 10.08
CA THR A 111 -18.90 20.09 11.43
C THR A 111 -17.41 19.87 11.67
N ASP A 112 -16.81 18.95 10.91
CA ASP A 112 -15.39 18.59 10.98
C ASP A 112 -14.78 18.50 9.58
N TYR A 113 -13.59 19.06 9.42
CA TYR A 113 -12.84 19.04 8.16
C TYR A 113 -11.96 17.80 8.00
N ALA A 114 -11.76 17.01 9.07
CA ALA A 114 -11.14 15.70 8.99
C ALA A 114 -12.12 14.66 8.40
N THR A 115 -12.45 14.83 7.13
CA THR A 115 -13.49 14.04 6.46
C THR A 115 -13.12 12.57 6.38
N LYS A 116 -14.03 11.69 6.78
CA LYS A 116 -13.94 10.24 6.63
C LYS A 116 -15.20 9.74 5.93
N PHE A 117 -15.03 8.93 4.89
CA PHE A 117 -16.14 8.30 4.19
C PHE A 117 -16.39 6.91 4.79
N GLU A 118 -17.52 6.75 5.47
CA GLU A 118 -17.95 5.45 6.01
C GLU A 118 -18.90 4.71 5.07
N ASP A 119 -19.69 5.45 4.30
CA ASP A 119 -20.69 4.92 3.39
C ASP A 119 -20.64 5.67 2.04
N SER A 120 -21.12 5.00 0.99
CA SER A 120 -21.15 5.53 -0.38
C SER A 120 -22.50 6.11 -0.79
N SER A 121 -23.48 6.17 0.13
CA SER A 121 -24.84 6.62 -0.14
C SER A 121 -24.90 8.02 -0.76
N GLU A 122 -24.19 9.00 -0.19
CA GLU A 122 -24.16 10.39 -0.70
C GLU A 122 -23.61 10.48 -2.14
N PHE A 123 -22.63 9.64 -2.48
CA PHE A 123 -22.11 9.58 -3.84
C PHE A 123 -23.15 8.97 -4.78
N THR A 124 -23.81 7.89 -4.37
CA THR A 124 -24.83 7.24 -5.20
C THR A 124 -26.03 8.14 -5.46
N THR A 125 -26.46 8.93 -4.49
CA THR A 125 -27.56 9.90 -4.70
C THR A 125 -27.14 10.98 -5.68
N ALA A 126 -25.95 11.57 -5.52
CA ALA A 126 -25.44 12.58 -6.45
C ALA A 126 -25.31 12.04 -7.89
N TYR A 127 -24.87 10.78 -8.06
CA TYR A 127 -24.82 10.16 -9.39
C TYR A 127 -26.20 9.92 -9.99
N VAL A 128 -27.16 9.46 -9.19
CA VAL A 128 -28.52 9.22 -9.69
C VAL A 128 -29.16 10.54 -10.12
N ASP A 129 -29.01 11.60 -9.35
CA ASP A 129 -29.56 12.92 -9.68
C ASP A 129 -29.00 13.46 -11.01
N ASP A 130 -27.68 13.41 -11.21
CA ASP A 130 -27.03 13.84 -12.46
C ASP A 130 -27.45 12.99 -13.68
N LEU A 131 -27.61 11.68 -13.48
CA LEU A 131 -28.05 10.79 -14.55
C LEU A 131 -29.52 11.02 -14.92
N LEU A 132 -30.39 11.30 -13.95
CA LEU A 132 -31.81 11.58 -14.20
C LEU A 132 -31.99 12.81 -15.11
N ASP A 133 -31.15 13.84 -14.95
CA ASP A 133 -31.19 15.04 -15.80
C ASP A 133 -30.89 14.72 -17.28
N CYS A 134 -30.12 13.68 -17.54
CA CYS A 134 -29.73 13.29 -18.90
C CYS A 134 -30.72 12.35 -19.61
N ILE A 135 -31.67 11.74 -18.90
CA ILE A 135 -32.55 10.70 -19.47
C ILE A 135 -33.43 11.25 -20.61
N ASP A 136 -33.92 12.48 -20.47
CA ASP A 136 -34.91 13.06 -21.37
C ASP A 136 -34.29 13.71 -22.63
N ILE A 137 -32.97 13.60 -22.81
CA ILE A 137 -32.27 14.22 -23.95
C ILE A 137 -32.69 13.55 -25.27
N ALA A 138 -32.79 12.22 -25.30
CA ALA A 138 -33.14 11.48 -26.51
C ALA A 138 -34.60 11.71 -26.94
N THR A 139 -35.53 11.75 -25.98
CA THR A 139 -36.94 12.04 -26.20
C THR A 139 -37.14 13.48 -26.69
N LYS A 140 -36.47 14.46 -26.08
CA LYS A 140 -36.46 15.86 -26.57
C LYS A 140 -35.98 15.96 -28.02
N GLN A 141 -34.91 15.24 -28.36
CA GLN A 141 -34.41 15.23 -29.73
C GLN A 141 -35.39 14.57 -30.70
N ASN A 142 -36.02 13.47 -30.31
CA ASN A 142 -37.02 12.78 -31.14
C ASN A 142 -38.24 13.67 -31.40
N ILE A 143 -38.75 14.39 -30.39
CA ILE A 143 -39.85 15.34 -30.58
C ILE A 143 -39.44 16.43 -31.56
N SER A 144 -38.25 17.01 -31.39
CA SER A 144 -37.74 18.04 -32.29
C SER A 144 -37.60 17.56 -33.74
N LEU A 145 -37.19 16.30 -33.95
CA LEU A 145 -37.09 15.70 -35.29
C LEU A 145 -38.47 15.42 -35.90
N LEU A 146 -39.40 14.87 -35.11
CA LEU A 146 -40.75 14.58 -35.58
C LEU A 146 -41.54 15.87 -35.90
N ASP A 147 -41.27 16.96 -35.20
CA ASP A 147 -41.85 18.27 -35.51
C ASP A 147 -41.26 18.89 -36.79
N GLN A 148 -40.01 18.56 -37.14
CA GLN A 148 -39.32 19.09 -38.33
C GLN A 148 -39.63 18.32 -39.61
N PHE A 149 -39.87 17.01 -39.50
CA PHE A 149 -40.05 16.12 -40.64
C PHE A 149 -41.42 15.45 -40.56
N ASP A 150 -42.36 15.93 -41.38
CA ASP A 150 -43.62 15.20 -41.59
C ASP A 150 -43.34 14.01 -42.52
N LEU A 151 -43.84 12.83 -42.14
CA LEU A 151 -43.75 11.62 -42.94
C LEU A 151 -44.52 11.76 -44.26
N ALA A 152 -45.52 12.64 -44.31
CA ALA A 152 -46.26 12.97 -45.53
C ALA A 152 -45.38 13.62 -46.60
N ASP A 153 -44.41 14.46 -46.21
CA ASP A 153 -43.52 15.15 -47.15
C ASP A 153 -42.57 14.18 -47.86
N CYS A 154 -42.09 13.14 -47.17
CA CYS A 154 -41.23 12.11 -47.75
C CYS A 154 -41.96 11.14 -48.70
N LEU A 155 -43.29 11.03 -48.61
CA LEU A 155 -44.09 10.13 -49.46
C LEU A 155 -44.42 10.74 -50.82
N ILE A 156 -44.43 12.07 -50.94
CA ILE A 156 -44.75 12.77 -52.19
C ILE A 156 -43.62 12.63 -53.22
N ASP A 157 -42.37 12.48 -52.79
CA ASP A 157 -41.21 12.34 -53.68
C ASP A 157 -40.99 10.90 -54.23
N LEU A 158 -41.87 9.94 -53.90
CA LEU A 158 -41.78 8.54 -54.31
C LEU A 158 -42.81 8.12 -55.40
N GLU A 159 -43.67 9.02 -55.85
CA GLU A 159 -44.53 8.88 -57.05
C GLU A 159 -43.95 9.64 -58.27
#